data_AF-A0A7C5CP25-F1
#
_entry.id   AF-A0A7C5CP25-F1
#
_cell.length_a   1.000
_cell.length_b   1.000
_cell.length_c   1.000
_cell.angle_alpha   90.00
_cell.angle_beta   90.00
_cell.angle_gamma   90.00
#
_symmetry.space_group_name_H-M   'P 1'
#
loop_
_entity.id
_entity.type
_entity.pdbx_description
1 polymer ?
#
loop_
_entity_poly.entity_id
_entity_poly.type
_entity_poly.pdbx_seq_one_letter_code
_entity_poly.pdbx_strand_id
1 'polypeptide(L)'
;MSEYILGDSLYLGVTPGGCYYAVQDEEPDTSREFIHRLMQVPETPLFDVDLARDLTGLKRKPALDFVHWMQEAGFIYGKNESEQAPEDSIEKILPKLLKPLSDNGKAILAEGRGLYLGATGYPHEVAEELAALSANLTAAYVRHRDVLKNNLGHREKAWGLVDANGNSEIGFWPLFIGDQRFSLIIGGMPQLNQLPFRQLIWALEMRYGKQG
;
A
#
# COMPACT_ATOMS: atom_id res chain seq x y z
N MET A 1 -14.26 -18.45 -26.27
CA MET A 1 -14.62 -18.49 -24.83
C MET A 1 -13.58 -19.34 -24.16
N SER A 2 -12.73 -18.74 -23.33
CA SER A 2 -11.67 -19.44 -22.60
C SER A 2 -12.26 -20.21 -21.41
N GLU A 3 -11.96 -21.50 -21.32
CA GLU A 3 -12.08 -22.25 -20.07
C GLU A 3 -10.84 -21.91 -19.22
N TYR A 4 -11.05 -21.47 -17.97
CA TYR A 4 -9.95 -21.22 -17.05
C TYR A 4 -9.43 -22.54 -16.49
N ILE A 5 -8.12 -22.77 -16.62
CA ILE A 5 -7.43 -23.84 -15.91
C ILE A 5 -6.96 -23.24 -14.59
N LEU A 6 -7.51 -23.72 -13.48
CA LEU A 6 -7.01 -23.37 -12.15
C LEU A 6 -5.65 -24.05 -12.00
N GLY A 7 -4.60 -23.27 -11.71
CA GLY A 7 -3.33 -23.85 -11.31
C GLY A 7 -3.50 -24.58 -9.98
N ASP A 8 -2.99 -25.80 -9.88
CA ASP A 8 -3.13 -26.60 -8.67
C ASP A 8 -2.44 -25.91 -7.47
N SER A 9 -3.18 -25.78 -6.37
CA SER A 9 -2.67 -25.47 -5.02
C SER A 9 -1.79 -24.23 -4.85
N LEU A 10 -2.11 -23.11 -5.53
CA LEU A 10 -1.39 -21.85 -5.34
C LEU A 10 -1.99 -21.00 -4.20
N TYR A 11 -1.14 -20.43 -3.37
CA TYR A 11 -1.48 -19.41 -2.39
C TYR A 11 -1.52 -18.04 -3.04
N LEU A 12 -2.61 -17.30 -2.80
CA LEU A 12 -2.87 -16.01 -3.41
C LEU A 12 -2.23 -14.89 -2.58
N GLY A 13 -1.38 -14.07 -3.21
CA GLY A 13 -0.75 -12.92 -2.58
C GLY A 13 -0.79 -11.67 -3.46
N VAL A 14 -0.36 -10.54 -2.89
CA VAL A 14 -0.43 -9.21 -3.54
C VAL A 14 0.98 -8.73 -3.89
N THR A 15 1.19 -8.25 -5.10
CA THR A 15 2.49 -7.67 -5.50
C THR A 15 2.73 -6.32 -4.81
N PRO A 16 3.98 -5.83 -4.71
CA PRO A 16 4.22 -4.46 -4.23
C PRO A 16 3.44 -3.39 -5.03
N GLY A 17 3.27 -3.61 -6.34
CA GLY A 17 2.45 -2.74 -7.20
C GLY A 17 0.96 -2.79 -6.87
N GLY A 18 0.42 -3.97 -6.58
CA GLY A 18 -0.95 -4.14 -6.08
C GLY A 18 -1.15 -3.45 -4.73
N CYS A 19 -0.19 -3.59 -3.81
CA CYS A 19 -0.24 -2.88 -2.53
C CYS A 19 -0.26 -1.36 -2.74
N TYR A 20 0.62 -0.82 -3.59
CA TYR A 20 0.63 0.62 -3.87
C TYR A 20 -0.69 1.08 -4.49
N TYR A 21 -1.24 0.30 -5.42
CA TYR A 21 -2.52 0.59 -6.05
C TYR A 21 -3.68 0.66 -5.05
N ALA A 22 -3.70 -0.27 -4.08
CA ALA A 22 -4.73 -0.34 -3.04
C ALA A 22 -4.69 0.87 -2.11
N VAL A 23 -3.50 1.30 -1.69
CA VAL A 23 -3.36 2.27 -0.60
C VAL A 23 -3.13 3.71 -1.06
N GLN A 24 -2.99 3.98 -2.36
CA GLN A 24 -2.71 5.34 -2.86
C GLN A 24 -3.94 6.27 -2.90
N ASP A 25 -5.17 5.75 -2.75
CA ASP A 25 -6.42 6.51 -2.77
C ASP A 25 -7.48 5.82 -1.89
N GLU A 26 -8.47 6.59 -1.43
CA GLU A 26 -9.63 6.15 -0.63
C GLU A 26 -10.91 6.03 -1.48
N GLU A 27 -10.83 6.27 -2.79
CA GLU A 27 -12.00 6.13 -3.66
C GLU A 27 -12.49 4.69 -3.76
N PRO A 28 -13.82 4.48 -3.69
CA PRO A 28 -14.42 3.16 -3.84
C PRO A 28 -13.98 2.50 -5.15
N ASP A 29 -13.33 1.34 -5.02
CA ASP A 29 -12.87 0.54 -6.14
C ASP A 29 -12.84 -0.94 -5.73
N THR A 30 -13.44 -1.80 -6.56
CA THR A 30 -13.57 -3.24 -6.26
C THR A 30 -12.20 -3.93 -6.21
N SER A 31 -11.23 -3.48 -6.99
CA SER A 31 -9.88 -4.03 -7.03
C SER A 31 -9.10 -3.66 -5.76
N ARG A 32 -9.27 -2.44 -5.25
CA ARG A 32 -8.73 -2.03 -3.95
C ARG A 32 -9.34 -2.83 -2.81
N GLU A 33 -10.67 -2.92 -2.76
CA GLU A 33 -11.39 -3.68 -1.74
C GLU A 33 -10.94 -5.15 -1.71
N PHE A 34 -10.79 -5.75 -2.89
CA PHE A 34 -10.25 -7.10 -3.02
C PHE A 34 -8.85 -7.24 -2.40
N ILE A 35 -7.95 -6.30 -2.69
CA ILE A 35 -6.58 -6.30 -2.15
C ILE A 35 -6.57 -6.08 -0.64
N HIS A 36 -7.34 -5.12 -0.12
CA HIS A 36 -7.46 -4.88 1.31
C HIS A 36 -7.90 -6.16 2.05
N ARG A 37 -8.97 -6.82 1.59
CA ARG A 37 -9.43 -8.09 2.17
C ARG A 37 -8.36 -9.18 2.14
N LEU A 38 -7.63 -9.31 1.04
CA LEU A 38 -6.57 -10.32 0.90
C LEU A 38 -5.38 -10.03 1.83
N MET A 39 -5.16 -8.78 2.22
CA MET A 39 -4.09 -8.37 3.14
C MET A 39 -4.54 -8.32 4.61
N GLN A 40 -5.81 -8.58 4.91
CA GLN A 40 -6.38 -8.61 6.26
C GLN A 40 -6.41 -10.01 6.89
N VAL A 41 -5.82 -10.98 6.21
CA VAL A 41 -5.59 -12.34 6.71
C VAL A 41 -4.13 -12.53 7.14
N PRO A 42 -3.86 -13.33 8.18
CA PRO A 42 -2.51 -13.51 8.74
C PRO A 42 -1.57 -14.30 7.82
N GLU A 43 -2.12 -15.04 6.86
CA GLU A 43 -1.38 -15.83 5.89
C GLU A 43 -2.06 -15.75 4.52
N THR A 44 -1.28 -15.85 3.45
CA THR A 44 -1.86 -15.92 2.10
C THR A 44 -2.77 -17.15 2.00
N PRO A 45 -4.04 -17.01 1.58
CA PRO A 45 -4.96 -18.12 1.51
C PRO A 45 -4.68 -19.01 0.28
N LEU A 46 -4.96 -20.30 0.40
CA LEU A 46 -4.97 -21.22 -0.74
C LEU A 46 -6.07 -20.78 -1.72
N PHE A 47 -5.74 -20.65 -3.00
CA PHE A 47 -6.69 -20.20 -4.00
C PHE A 47 -7.67 -21.32 -4.39
N ASP A 48 -8.95 -21.02 -4.25
CA ASP A 48 -10.03 -21.79 -4.83
C ASP A 48 -11.16 -20.88 -5.33
N VAL A 49 -12.19 -21.50 -5.92
CA VAL A 49 -13.35 -20.80 -6.48
C VAL A 49 -14.17 -20.11 -5.39
N ASP A 50 -14.24 -20.68 -4.19
CA ASP A 50 -15.07 -20.14 -3.12
C ASP A 50 -14.40 -18.92 -2.50
N LEU A 51 -13.08 -18.95 -2.28
CA LEU A 51 -12.28 -17.77 -1.93
C LEU A 51 -12.47 -16.64 -2.94
N ALA A 52 -12.40 -16.93 -4.25
CA ALA A 52 -12.61 -15.91 -5.28
C ALA A 52 -14.00 -15.26 -5.17
N ARG A 53 -15.02 -16.05 -4.87
CA ARG A 53 -16.40 -15.55 -4.69
C ARG A 53 -16.56 -14.75 -3.40
N ASP A 54 -15.92 -15.18 -2.32
CA ASP A 54 -15.99 -14.50 -1.02
C ASP A 54 -15.29 -13.14 -1.05
N LEU A 55 -14.12 -13.07 -1.70
CA LEU A 55 -13.38 -11.81 -1.86
C LEU A 55 -14.10 -10.81 -2.78
N THR A 56 -14.78 -11.28 -3.82
CA THR A 56 -15.42 -10.42 -4.83
C THR A 56 -16.91 -10.18 -4.62
N GLY A 57 -17.62 -11.05 -3.90
CA GLY A 57 -19.08 -11.09 -3.84
C GLY A 57 -19.75 -11.54 -5.14
N LEU A 58 -19.00 -12.02 -6.14
CA LEU A 58 -19.50 -12.38 -7.46
C LEU A 58 -19.85 -13.86 -7.59
N LYS A 59 -20.56 -14.21 -8.67
CA LYS A 59 -20.78 -15.61 -9.07
C LYS A 59 -19.49 -16.19 -9.66
N ARG A 60 -19.38 -17.53 -9.68
CA ARG A 60 -18.20 -18.30 -10.11
C ARG A 60 -17.46 -17.71 -11.32
N LYS A 61 -18.12 -17.55 -12.47
CA LYS A 61 -17.45 -17.12 -13.70
C LYS A 61 -16.93 -15.67 -13.59
N PRO A 62 -17.76 -14.66 -13.27
CA PRO A 62 -17.25 -13.30 -13.07
C PRO A 62 -16.17 -13.17 -11.99
N ALA A 63 -16.22 -13.98 -10.92
CA ALA A 63 -15.18 -14.00 -9.89
C ALA A 63 -13.83 -14.48 -10.46
N LEU A 64 -13.82 -15.56 -11.25
CA LEU A 64 -12.61 -16.06 -11.90
C LEU A 64 -12.09 -15.10 -12.97
N ASP A 65 -12.98 -14.51 -13.77
CA ASP A 65 -12.63 -13.50 -14.78
C ASP A 65 -11.94 -12.30 -14.10
N PHE A 66 -12.47 -11.87 -12.94
CA PHE A 66 -11.92 -10.76 -12.15
C PHE A 66 -10.53 -11.09 -11.57
N VAL A 67 -10.37 -12.26 -10.94
CA VAL A 67 -9.07 -12.67 -10.38
C VAL A 67 -8.03 -12.81 -11.49
N HIS A 68 -8.40 -13.37 -12.65
CA HIS A 68 -7.50 -13.45 -13.79
C HIS A 68 -7.05 -12.07 -14.26
N TRP A 69 -7.99 -11.12 -14.38
CA TRP A 69 -7.66 -9.75 -14.74
C TRP A 69 -6.73 -9.07 -13.72
N MET A 70 -6.96 -9.26 -12.42
CA MET A 70 -6.08 -8.75 -11.36
C MET A 70 -4.65 -9.30 -11.48
N GLN A 71 -4.52 -10.56 -11.89
CA GLN A 71 -3.23 -11.21 -12.13
C GLN A 71 -2.55 -10.64 -13.40
N GLU A 72 -3.29 -10.49 -14.50
CA GLU A 72 -2.77 -9.89 -15.74
C GLU A 72 -2.34 -8.42 -15.54
N ALA A 73 -3.06 -7.68 -14.70
CA ALA A 73 -2.71 -6.32 -14.29
C ALA A 73 -1.46 -6.27 -13.38
N GLY A 74 -0.96 -7.41 -12.92
CA GLY A 74 0.22 -7.51 -12.07
C GLY A 74 -0.04 -7.09 -10.61
N PHE A 75 -1.29 -7.08 -10.15
CA PHE A 75 -1.62 -6.71 -8.77
C PHE A 75 -1.51 -7.89 -7.80
N ILE A 76 -1.74 -9.11 -8.28
CA ILE A 76 -1.69 -10.33 -7.47
C ILE A 76 -0.82 -11.40 -8.13
N TYR A 77 -0.43 -12.40 -7.35
CA TYR A 77 0.31 -13.56 -7.81
C TYR A 77 -0.16 -14.83 -7.10
N GLY A 78 0.17 -15.98 -7.68
CA GLY A 78 0.07 -17.29 -7.02
C GLY A 78 1.45 -17.87 -6.74
N LYS A 79 1.65 -18.48 -5.56
CA LYS A 79 2.87 -19.21 -5.18
C LYS A 79 2.55 -20.58 -4.60
N ASN A 80 3.48 -21.52 -4.68
CA ASN A 80 3.31 -22.86 -4.11
C ASN A 80 3.41 -22.89 -2.57
N GLU A 81 3.90 -21.82 -1.96
CA GLU A 81 4.12 -21.71 -0.51
C GLU A 81 3.31 -20.54 0.05
N SER A 82 2.75 -20.74 1.24
CA SER A 82 2.08 -19.67 1.99
C SER A 82 3.11 -18.67 2.53
N GLU A 83 2.75 -17.40 2.50
CA GLU A 83 3.49 -16.32 3.14
C GLU A 83 2.70 -15.81 4.34
N GLN A 84 3.40 -15.33 5.36
CA GLN A 84 2.79 -14.82 6.59
C GLN A 84 2.94 -13.30 6.68
N ALA A 85 1.95 -12.68 7.34
CA ALA A 85 2.02 -11.30 7.76
C ALA A 85 3.12 -11.12 8.83
N PRO A 86 3.71 -9.93 8.98
CA PRO A 86 4.65 -9.66 10.07
C PRO A 86 4.00 -9.86 11.45
N GLU A 87 4.58 -10.74 12.27
CA GLU A 87 4.03 -11.11 13.59
C GLU A 87 4.50 -10.20 14.75
N ASP A 88 5.63 -9.51 14.57
CA ASP A 88 6.20 -8.61 15.57
C ASP A 88 5.37 -7.32 15.72
N SER A 89 5.54 -6.61 16.83
CA SER A 89 4.88 -5.30 17.02
C SER A 89 5.32 -4.29 15.95
N ILE A 90 4.41 -3.37 15.56
CA ILE A 90 4.68 -2.38 14.50
C ILE A 90 5.97 -1.60 14.81
N GLU A 91 6.18 -1.23 16.06
CA GLU A 91 7.32 -0.44 16.52
C GLU A 91 8.65 -1.18 16.32
N LYS A 92 8.65 -2.51 16.45
CA LYS A 92 9.83 -3.36 16.25
C LYS A 92 10.13 -3.61 14.77
N ILE A 93 9.10 -3.75 13.93
CA ILE A 93 9.29 -4.05 12.51
C ILE A 93 9.56 -2.80 11.67
N LEU A 94 9.02 -1.64 12.06
CA LEU A 94 9.08 -0.42 11.25
C LEU A 94 10.50 -0.04 10.82
N PRO A 95 11.52 0.02 11.70
CA PRO A 95 12.87 0.38 11.26
C PRO A 95 13.43 -0.56 10.18
N LYS A 96 13.13 -1.86 10.27
CA LYS A 96 13.58 -2.87 9.30
C LYS A 96 12.85 -2.74 7.97
N LEU A 97 11.56 -2.44 8.00
CA LEU A 97 10.73 -2.31 6.80
C LEU A 97 10.96 -0.97 6.09
N LEU A 98 11.15 0.12 6.84
CA LEU A 98 11.32 1.47 6.30
C LEU A 98 12.69 1.67 5.64
N LYS A 99 13.76 1.12 6.21
CA LYS A 99 15.12 1.36 5.72
C LYS A 99 15.31 1.02 4.24
N PRO A 100 14.87 -0.15 3.74
CA PRO A 100 15.04 -0.49 2.33
C PRO A 100 14.10 0.26 1.37
N LEU A 101 13.12 1.05 1.87
CA LEU A 101 12.22 1.83 1.02
C LEU A 101 12.88 3.08 0.43
N SER A 102 14.09 3.40 0.90
CA SER A 102 14.90 4.52 0.49
C SER A 102 16.25 4.03 0.00
N ASP A 103 16.72 4.57 -1.12
CA ASP A 103 18.09 4.33 -1.62
C ASP A 103 19.18 4.77 -0.63
N ASN A 104 18.90 5.75 0.22
CA ASN A 104 19.81 6.27 1.24
C ASN A 104 19.43 5.85 2.67
N GLY A 105 18.43 4.97 2.82
CA GLY A 105 18.03 4.40 4.11
C GLY A 105 17.22 5.34 5.01
N LYS A 106 16.73 6.47 4.48
CA LYS A 106 15.97 7.48 5.21
C LYS A 106 14.48 7.41 4.91
N ALA A 107 13.69 7.04 5.90
CA ALA A 107 12.24 6.96 5.76
C ALA A 107 11.51 7.12 7.10
N ILE A 108 10.27 7.59 7.04
CA ILE A 108 9.38 7.82 8.20
C ILE A 108 7.99 7.32 7.82
N LEU A 109 7.32 6.64 8.74
CA LEU A 109 5.87 6.46 8.67
C LEU A 109 5.21 7.39 9.69
N ALA A 110 4.28 8.21 9.25
CA ALA A 110 3.50 9.09 10.11
C ALA A 110 2.00 8.82 9.99
N GLU A 111 1.26 9.04 11.08
CA GLU A 111 -0.20 9.07 11.05
C GLU A 111 -0.73 10.41 10.52
N GLY A 112 -2.01 10.45 10.17
CA GLY A 112 -2.64 11.57 9.47
C GLY A 112 -2.62 12.90 10.21
N ARG A 113 -2.36 12.92 11.52
CA ARG A 113 -2.27 14.12 12.37
C ARG A 113 -0.84 14.67 12.53
N GLY A 114 0.14 14.01 11.91
CA GLY A 114 1.54 14.48 11.90
C GLY A 114 2.38 13.96 13.06
N LEU A 115 1.96 12.88 13.72
CA LEU A 115 2.82 12.12 14.64
C LEU A 115 3.48 10.97 13.87
N TYR A 116 4.80 10.79 14.01
CA TYR A 116 5.48 9.66 13.40
C TYR A 116 5.38 8.40 14.27
N LEU A 117 5.16 7.24 13.62
CA LEU A 117 5.10 5.91 14.24
C LEU A 117 6.45 5.21 14.26
N GLY A 118 7.29 5.50 13.25
CA GLY A 118 8.64 4.95 13.15
C GLY A 118 9.45 5.70 12.11
N ALA A 119 10.77 5.74 12.33
CA ALA A 119 11.71 6.44 11.46
C ALA A 119 13.03 5.67 11.36
N THR A 120 13.74 5.89 10.26
CA THR A 120 15.09 5.38 10.00
C THR A 120 15.88 6.46 9.27
N GLY A 121 17.18 6.58 9.56
CA GLY A 121 18.07 7.52 8.89
C GLY A 121 17.83 9.01 9.20
N TYR A 122 16.86 9.33 10.05
CA TYR A 122 16.58 10.69 10.54
C TYR A 122 16.75 10.79 12.06
N PRO A 123 17.28 11.91 12.59
CA PRO A 123 17.12 12.28 13.99
C PRO A 123 15.65 12.44 14.37
N HIS A 124 15.32 12.21 15.64
CA HIS A 124 13.95 12.29 16.15
C HIS A 124 13.27 13.63 15.85
N GLU A 125 13.95 14.75 16.14
CA GLU A 125 13.44 16.11 15.90
C GLU A 125 13.10 16.33 14.42
N VAL A 126 13.95 15.85 13.51
CA VAL A 126 13.71 15.96 12.06
C VAL A 126 12.51 15.11 11.64
N ALA A 127 12.34 13.92 12.23
CA ALA A 127 11.21 13.06 11.93
C ALA A 127 9.88 13.66 12.38
N GLU A 128 9.85 14.34 13.53
CA GLU A 128 8.67 15.07 14.02
C GLU A 128 8.28 16.22 13.09
N GLU A 129 9.25 17.04 12.68
CA GLU A 129 8.99 18.15 11.76
C GLU A 129 8.49 17.67 10.39
N LEU A 130 9.07 16.59 9.85
CA LEU A 130 8.61 16.00 8.59
C LEU A 130 7.21 15.39 8.71
N ALA A 131 6.88 14.78 9.85
CA ALA A 131 5.53 14.28 10.11
C ALA A 131 4.52 15.43 10.20
N ALA A 132 4.83 16.51 10.91
CA ALA A 132 3.99 17.71 10.96
C ALA A 132 3.80 18.35 9.57
N LEU A 133 4.88 18.44 8.78
CA LEU A 133 4.81 18.90 7.39
C LEU A 133 3.89 18.02 6.53
N SER A 134 3.93 16.70 6.70
CA SER A 134 3.06 15.78 5.96
C SER A 134 1.57 16.02 6.23
N ALA A 135 1.21 16.36 7.48
CA ALA A 135 -0.15 16.72 7.84
C ALA A 135 -0.59 18.03 7.16
N ASN A 136 0.31 19.03 7.13
CA ASN A 136 0.05 20.31 6.44
C ASN A 136 -0.12 20.14 4.93
N LEU A 137 0.73 19.34 4.27
CA LEU A 137 0.63 19.02 2.85
C LEU A 137 -0.71 18.35 2.52
N THR A 138 -1.15 17.45 3.40
CA THR A 138 -2.45 16.80 3.23
C THR A 138 -3.59 17.80 3.36
N ALA A 139 -3.56 18.66 4.37
CA ALA A 139 -4.59 19.69 4.52
C ALA A 139 -4.65 20.61 3.30
N ALA A 140 -3.50 20.92 2.70
CA ALA A 140 -3.43 21.66 1.43
C ALA A 140 -4.03 20.85 0.27
N TYR A 141 -3.65 19.58 0.11
CA TYR A 141 -4.21 18.70 -0.91
C TYR A 141 -5.74 18.60 -0.81
N VAL A 142 -6.29 18.34 0.37
CA VAL A 142 -7.74 18.21 0.58
C VAL A 142 -8.50 19.47 0.16
N ARG A 143 -7.95 20.67 0.45
CA ARG A 143 -8.55 21.95 0.05
C ARG A 143 -8.55 22.17 -1.47
N HIS A 144 -7.65 21.54 -2.21
CA HIS A 144 -7.46 21.77 -3.64
C HIS A 144 -7.69 20.53 -4.52
N ARG A 145 -8.14 19.42 -3.93
CA ARG A 145 -8.25 18.11 -4.59
C ARG A 145 -9.12 18.16 -5.85
N ASP A 146 -10.20 18.95 -5.84
CA ASP A 146 -11.11 19.01 -6.97
C ASP A 146 -10.44 19.63 -8.21
N VAL A 147 -9.60 20.66 -8.01
CA VAL A 147 -8.83 21.26 -9.10
C VAL A 147 -7.77 20.29 -9.61
N LEU A 148 -7.01 19.68 -8.71
CA LEU A 148 -5.93 18.76 -9.07
C LEU A 148 -6.47 17.53 -9.81
N LYS A 149 -7.57 16.95 -9.32
CA LYS A 149 -8.14 15.72 -9.85
C LYS A 149 -9.03 15.94 -11.06
N ASN A 150 -10.00 16.85 -10.96
CA ASN A 150 -11.05 16.97 -11.97
C ASN A 150 -10.64 17.92 -13.11
N ASN A 151 -9.88 18.97 -12.81
CA ASN A 151 -9.52 19.97 -13.81
C ASN A 151 -8.19 19.64 -14.50
N LEU A 152 -7.21 19.14 -13.74
CA LEU A 152 -5.87 18.84 -14.26
C LEU A 152 -5.65 17.34 -14.52
N GLY A 153 -6.55 16.46 -14.06
CA GLY A 153 -6.46 15.03 -14.30
C GLY A 153 -5.33 14.33 -13.52
N HIS A 154 -4.71 14.99 -12.55
CA HIS A 154 -3.66 14.38 -11.73
C HIS A 154 -4.27 13.37 -10.76
N ARG A 155 -3.81 12.12 -10.88
CA ARG A 155 -4.25 11.01 -10.02
C ARG A 155 -3.28 10.73 -8.88
N GLU A 156 -2.03 11.17 -9.01
CA GLU A 156 -1.02 11.02 -7.97
C GLU A 156 -1.28 12.01 -6.84
N LYS A 157 -1.21 11.49 -5.61
CA LYS A 157 -1.42 12.27 -4.38
C LYS A 157 -0.13 12.49 -3.59
N ALA A 158 1.00 12.05 -4.14
CA ALA A 158 2.30 12.21 -3.53
C ALA A 158 2.84 13.64 -3.75
N TRP A 159 3.57 14.14 -2.77
CA TRP A 159 4.25 15.43 -2.83
C TRP A 159 5.75 15.21 -2.65
N GLY A 160 6.60 16.09 -3.17
CA GLY A 160 8.03 15.96 -2.93
C GLY A 160 8.84 17.20 -3.26
N LEU A 161 10.03 17.26 -2.67
CA LEU A 161 11.09 18.16 -3.11
C LEU A 161 11.91 17.43 -4.17
N VAL A 162 12.19 18.15 -5.25
CA VAL A 162 12.98 17.65 -6.38
C VAL A 162 14.17 18.56 -6.60
N ASP A 163 15.32 17.96 -6.90
CA ASP A 163 16.52 18.71 -7.28
C ASP A 163 16.35 19.33 -8.68
N ALA A 164 17.34 20.13 -9.10
CA ALA A 164 17.32 20.76 -10.42
C ALA A 164 17.34 19.76 -11.61
N ASN A 165 17.69 18.51 -11.36
CA ASN A 165 17.68 17.43 -12.36
C ASN A 165 16.36 16.63 -12.34
N GLY A 166 15.43 16.95 -11.44
CA GLY A 166 14.16 16.26 -11.27
C GLY A 166 14.23 14.99 -10.39
N ASN A 167 15.35 14.75 -9.70
CA ASN A 167 15.47 13.63 -8.77
C ASN A 167 14.74 13.93 -7.46
N SER A 168 14.06 12.93 -6.91
CA SER A 168 13.42 13.02 -5.58
C SER A 168 14.48 13.20 -4.49
N GLU A 169 14.39 14.30 -3.74
CA GLU A 169 15.16 14.50 -2.51
C GLU A 169 14.39 14.01 -1.29
N ILE A 170 13.10 14.31 -1.24
CA ILE A 170 12.16 13.80 -0.24
C ILE A 170 10.76 13.77 -0.83
N GLY A 171 10.03 12.68 -0.61
CA GLY A 171 8.63 12.58 -0.99
C GLY A 171 7.73 12.16 0.17
N PHE A 172 6.44 12.42 0.00
CA PHE A 172 5.36 12.20 0.96
C PHE A 172 4.23 11.46 0.22
N TRP A 173 4.12 10.16 0.46
CA TRP A 173 3.11 9.29 -0.13
C TRP A 173 1.98 9.05 0.86
N PRO A 174 0.73 9.46 0.56
CA PRO A 174 -0.39 9.08 1.40
C PRO A 174 -0.65 7.58 1.25
N LEU A 175 -0.89 6.92 2.39
CA LEU A 175 -1.35 5.53 2.44
C LEU A 175 -2.71 5.49 3.14
N PHE A 176 -3.72 4.94 2.49
CA PHE A 176 -5.07 4.77 3.03
C PHE A 176 -5.23 3.30 3.44
N ILE A 177 -5.53 3.06 4.73
CA ILE A 177 -5.69 1.74 5.35
C ILE A 177 -6.91 1.80 6.26
N GLY A 178 -8.00 1.12 5.89
CA GLY A 178 -9.29 1.28 6.57
C GLY A 178 -9.71 2.75 6.62
N ASP A 179 -10.12 3.22 7.80
CA ASP A 179 -10.48 4.63 8.04
C ASP A 179 -9.26 5.51 8.37
N GLN A 180 -8.05 4.93 8.39
CA GLN A 180 -6.83 5.62 8.74
C GLN A 180 -6.05 6.05 7.50
N ARG A 181 -5.44 7.24 7.61
CA ARG A 181 -4.51 7.76 6.63
C ARG A 181 -3.14 7.91 7.26
N PHE A 182 -2.14 7.35 6.60
CA PHE A 182 -0.74 7.51 6.93
C PHE A 182 -0.03 8.36 5.86
N SER A 183 1.17 8.82 6.20
CA SER A 183 2.13 9.38 5.26
C SER A 183 3.41 8.59 5.35
N LEU A 184 3.79 7.94 4.25
CA LEU A 184 5.12 7.37 4.07
C LEU A 184 6.01 8.46 3.51
N ILE A 185 7.03 8.85 4.27
CA ILE A 185 7.98 9.90 3.92
C ILE A 185 9.29 9.22 3.57
N ILE A 186 9.81 9.42 2.37
CA ILE A 186 11.04 8.77 1.91
C ILE A 186 12.02 9.85 1.46
N GLY A 187 13.24 9.82 2.01
CA GLY A 187 14.35 10.59 1.47
C GLY A 187 14.99 9.87 0.28
N GLY A 188 15.44 10.62 -0.72
CA GLY A 188 16.03 10.09 -1.95
C GLY A 188 15.02 9.39 -2.86
N MET A 189 15.50 8.40 -3.62
CA MET A 189 14.69 7.65 -4.58
C MET A 189 13.86 6.56 -3.86
N PRO A 190 12.52 6.54 -4.01
CA PRO A 190 11.66 5.55 -3.38
C PRO A 190 11.82 4.15 -3.99
N GLN A 191 11.83 3.12 -3.15
CA GLN A 191 11.97 1.70 -3.49
C GLN A 191 10.67 0.92 -3.17
N LEU A 192 9.53 1.43 -3.62
CA LEU A 192 8.20 0.86 -3.31
C LEU A 192 7.89 -0.44 -4.06
N ASN A 193 8.67 -0.80 -5.08
CA ASN A 193 8.51 -2.01 -5.88
C ASN A 193 9.12 -3.26 -5.24
N GLN A 194 9.36 -3.24 -3.93
CA GLN A 194 10.09 -4.29 -3.21
C GLN A 194 9.24 -4.94 -2.10
N LEU A 195 9.67 -6.12 -1.65
CA LEU A 195 9.03 -6.89 -0.58
C LEU A 195 8.82 -6.11 0.73
N PRO A 196 9.76 -5.27 1.21
CA PRO A 196 9.55 -4.50 2.44
C PRO A 196 8.34 -3.57 2.40
N PHE A 197 8.02 -3.02 1.22
CA PHE A 197 6.82 -2.19 1.06
C PHE A 197 5.56 -3.04 1.20
N ARG A 198 5.50 -4.20 0.54
CA ARG A 198 4.39 -5.15 0.68
C ARG A 198 4.18 -5.54 2.15
N GLN A 199 5.28 -5.85 2.86
CA GLN A 199 5.24 -6.25 4.28
C GLN A 199 4.80 -5.09 5.18
N LEU A 200 5.19 -3.85 4.88
CA LEU A 200 4.70 -2.66 5.57
C LEU A 200 3.19 -2.53 5.43
N ILE A 201 2.67 -2.61 4.20
CA ILE A 201 1.22 -2.52 3.95
C ILE A 201 0.49 -3.67 4.65
N TRP A 202 1.00 -4.90 4.61
CA TRP A 202 0.40 -6.03 5.30
C TRP A 202 0.31 -5.83 6.82
N ALA A 203 1.38 -5.34 7.44
CA ALA A 203 1.36 -5.05 8.87
C ALA A 203 0.34 -3.95 9.23
N LEU A 204 0.20 -2.94 8.37
CA LEU A 204 -0.80 -1.88 8.57
C LEU A 204 -2.22 -2.42 8.39
N GLU A 205 -2.49 -3.23 7.37
CA GLU A 205 -3.80 -3.86 7.14
C GLU A 205 -4.22 -4.75 8.32
N MET A 206 -3.31 -5.58 8.81
CA MET A 206 -3.58 -6.46 9.96
C MET A 206 -3.95 -5.69 11.22
N ARG A 207 -3.43 -4.46 11.39
CA ARG A 207 -3.62 -3.64 12.60
C ARG A 207 -4.74 -2.61 12.46
N TYR A 208 -4.92 -2.04 11.28
CA TYR A 208 -5.76 -0.86 11.04
C TYR A 208 -6.79 -1.04 9.91
N GLY A 209 -6.66 -2.09 9.09
CA GLY A 209 -7.51 -2.31 7.91
C GLY A 209 -8.92 -2.81 8.23
N LYS A 210 -9.11 -3.43 9.40
CA LYS A 210 -10.42 -3.92 9.83
C LYS A 210 -11.36 -2.74 10.09
N GLN A 211 -12.36 -2.58 9.24
CA GLN A 211 -13.57 -1.84 9.59
C GLN A 211 -14.28 -2.57 10.74
N GLY A 212 -14.77 -1.82 11.72
CA GLY A 212 -15.70 -2.34 12.72
C GLY A 212 -17.00 -2.82 12.10
#